data_AF-A0A239WB95-F1
#
_entry.id   AF-A0A239WB95-F1
#
_cell.length_a   1.000
_cell.length_b   1.000
_cell.length_c   1.000
_cell.angle_alpha   90.00
_cell.angle_beta   90.00
_cell.angle_gamma   90.00
#
_symmetry.space_group_name_H-M   'P 1'
#
loop_
_entity.id
_entity.type
_entity.pdbx_description
1 polymer ?
#
loop_
_entity_poly.entity_id
_entity_poly.type
_entity_poly.pdbx_seq_one_letter_code
_entity_poly.pdbx_strand_id
1 'polypeptide(L)'
;MSFIALGALLKAQSIGNSPYAAYGIGDVKYDNTVDITSMGGVSTAYINDFNNKFNFSNPAANANLGLTTFNIEANNENNFYSSDYQDMKSTKHSNYLSNISLAFPISQKVKFGLGYQPYSSKTYDILVSKDLGNDTRQANRFHGKGTLSTVQAAISYNLTKDFALGLRSNFYFGKLYDIEELTYSNAELISGYETSHKIKSFNFTAGTTYQKKFENDRKLTLGATYTFGTTGNMTTAYKASTYYLSAAEEHQNETVLEEKSFEDKNLIPQEASIGVGFGHEGKWFYGSQFDFKKGENSEFLGKPFKYENAYRVSAGGWYLPNYNNFRNYFSRVIYRFGAYYEKGNVNLAPLNSTTSTNVNQFAITAGMTLPFANANINRMSGIDLGLELGKRGTKENNMINQNFINVKIGLNFADKWFMKRQYD
;
A
#
# COMPACT_ATOMS: atom_id res chain seq x y z
N MET A 1 26.42 18.21 8.01
CA MET A 1 25.89 18.49 6.66
C MET A 1 24.99 17.37 6.12
N SER A 2 24.15 16.72 6.94
CA SER A 2 23.35 15.55 6.49
C SER A 2 21.85 15.60 6.81
N PHE A 3 21.35 16.72 7.32
CA PHE A 3 19.92 16.91 7.60
C PHE A 3 19.20 17.81 6.57
N ILE A 4 19.94 18.45 5.67
CA ILE A 4 19.39 19.43 4.72
C ILE A 4 18.74 18.73 3.50
N ALA A 5 19.10 17.48 3.20
CA ALA A 5 18.52 16.73 2.07
C ALA A 5 17.09 16.20 2.33
N LEU A 6 16.68 16.00 3.59
CA LEU A 6 15.30 15.59 3.90
C LEU A 6 14.29 16.75 3.72
N GLY A 7 14.73 18.00 3.83
CA GLY A 7 13.87 19.18 3.68
C GLY A 7 13.43 19.44 2.23
N ALA A 8 14.21 18.99 1.24
CA ALA A 8 13.90 19.20 -0.17
C ALA A 8 12.75 18.31 -0.69
N LEU A 9 12.34 17.29 0.06
CA LEU A 9 11.22 16.41 -0.26
C LEU A 9 9.87 16.95 0.25
N LEU A 10 9.83 18.06 0.99
CA LEU A 10 8.62 18.61 1.61
C LEU A 10 7.82 19.57 0.70
N LYS A 11 8.08 19.58 -0.61
CA LYS A 11 7.17 20.25 -1.56
C LYS A 11 5.94 19.35 -1.76
N ALA A 12 4.82 19.73 -1.14
CA ALA A 12 3.46 19.23 -1.37
C ALA A 12 3.39 17.79 -1.93
N GLN A 13 3.69 16.79 -1.10
CA GLN A 13 3.56 15.40 -1.50
C GLN A 13 2.07 15.03 -1.54
N SER A 14 1.46 15.03 -2.73
CA SER A 14 0.18 14.37 -2.92
C SER A 14 0.43 12.86 -3.03
N ILE A 15 -0.02 12.09 -2.05
CA ILE A 15 0.03 10.63 -2.09
C ILE A 15 -1.03 10.15 -3.09
N GLY A 16 -0.61 9.42 -4.11
CA GLY A 16 -1.48 8.92 -5.18
C GLY A 16 -2.11 10.01 -6.05
N ASN A 17 -2.54 9.61 -7.25
CA ASN A 17 -3.28 10.45 -8.18
C ASN A 17 -3.94 9.52 -9.21
N SER A 18 -5.09 8.97 -8.83
CA SER A 18 -5.80 7.96 -9.60
C SER A 18 -7.27 8.30 -9.70
N PRO A 19 -7.87 8.29 -10.91
CA PRO A 19 -9.31 8.41 -11.07
C PRO A 19 -10.08 7.34 -10.26
N TYR A 20 -9.46 6.16 -10.05
CA TYR A 20 -10.03 5.09 -9.23
C TYR A 20 -10.07 5.44 -7.74
N ALA A 21 -9.35 6.47 -7.29
CA ALA A 21 -9.39 6.94 -5.92
C ALA A 21 -10.71 7.65 -5.57
N ALA A 22 -11.58 7.94 -6.53
CA ALA A 22 -12.91 8.46 -6.24
C ALA A 22 -13.77 7.47 -5.44
N TYR A 23 -13.52 6.17 -5.58
CA TYR A 23 -14.34 5.14 -4.95
C TYR A 23 -13.89 4.81 -3.52
N GLY A 24 -14.85 4.67 -2.61
CA GLY A 24 -14.64 4.26 -1.22
C GLY A 24 -13.57 5.09 -0.50
N ILE A 25 -12.61 4.40 0.12
CA ILE A 25 -11.52 5.01 0.90
C ILE A 25 -10.32 5.48 0.06
N GLY A 26 -10.46 5.54 -1.27
CA GLY A 26 -9.39 5.90 -2.18
C GLY A 26 -8.56 4.73 -2.71
N ASP A 27 -7.43 5.05 -3.34
CA ASP A 27 -6.50 4.07 -3.90
C ASP A 27 -5.70 3.42 -2.78
N VAL A 28 -5.97 2.14 -2.51
CA VAL A 28 -5.30 1.37 -1.46
C VAL A 28 -3.86 1.10 -1.88
N LYS A 29 -2.93 1.48 -1.01
CA LYS A 29 -1.50 1.21 -1.17
C LYS A 29 -1.22 -0.18 -0.61
N TYR A 30 -0.54 -1.01 -1.41
CA TYR A 30 -0.25 -2.38 -1.01
C TYR A 30 0.79 -2.39 0.13
N ASP A 31 0.42 -3.01 1.25
CA ASP A 31 1.17 -3.11 2.51
C ASP A 31 2.32 -4.12 2.41
N ASN A 32 3.36 -3.75 1.68
CA ASN A 32 4.55 -4.57 1.52
C ASN A 32 5.80 -3.71 1.49
N THR A 33 6.84 -4.20 2.16
CA THR A 33 8.18 -3.63 2.08
C THR A 33 8.76 -3.75 0.67
N VAL A 34 9.83 -3.00 0.39
CA VAL A 34 10.51 -3.04 -0.92
C VAL A 34 10.95 -4.46 -1.30
N ASP A 35 11.47 -5.23 -0.34
CA ASP A 35 11.93 -6.61 -0.59
C ASP A 35 10.76 -7.55 -0.92
N ILE A 36 9.63 -7.43 -0.24
CA ILE A 36 8.45 -8.26 -0.53
C ILE A 36 7.82 -7.84 -1.87
N THR A 37 7.69 -6.52 -2.12
CA THR A 37 7.19 -6.01 -3.41
C THR A 37 8.04 -6.55 -4.56
N SER A 38 9.37 -6.53 -4.43
CA SER A 38 10.29 -6.97 -5.47
C SER A 38 10.17 -8.47 -5.81
N MET A 39 9.50 -9.25 -4.95
CA MET A 39 9.21 -10.69 -5.14
C MET A 39 7.74 -10.92 -5.52
N GLY A 40 7.10 -9.98 -6.21
CA GLY A 40 5.70 -10.08 -6.63
C GLY A 40 4.69 -9.97 -5.48
N GLY A 41 5.14 -9.64 -4.26
CA GLY A 41 4.27 -9.59 -3.08
C GLY A 41 4.20 -10.88 -2.27
N VAL A 42 5.09 -11.85 -2.52
CA VAL A 42 5.14 -13.10 -1.75
C VAL A 42 5.69 -12.81 -0.33
N SER A 43 4.79 -12.70 0.64
CA SER A 43 5.06 -12.40 2.05
C SER A 43 4.72 -13.56 2.97
N THR A 44 3.68 -14.32 2.66
CA THR A 44 3.03 -15.24 3.61
C THR A 44 3.92 -16.42 3.99
N ALA A 45 4.67 -16.98 3.03
CA ALA A 45 5.67 -18.02 3.28
C ALA A 45 7.12 -17.50 3.25
N TYR A 46 7.31 -16.18 3.40
CA TYR A 46 8.62 -15.54 3.32
C TYR A 46 9.18 -15.22 4.71
N ILE A 47 10.18 -16.00 5.13
CA ILE A 47 11.01 -15.72 6.30
C ILE A 47 12.36 -15.21 5.79
N ASN A 48 12.73 -14.00 6.19
CA ASN A 48 13.96 -13.35 5.74
C ASN A 48 15.22 -14.03 6.33
N ASP A 49 16.25 -14.24 5.52
CA ASP A 49 17.52 -14.86 5.96
C ASP A 49 18.64 -13.85 6.26
N PHE A 50 18.52 -12.58 5.84
CA PHE A 50 19.67 -11.67 5.74
C PHE A 50 19.42 -10.28 6.34
N ASN A 51 18.28 -9.66 6.01
CA ASN A 51 18.11 -8.23 6.27
C ASN A 51 17.52 -7.95 7.67
N ASN A 52 17.19 -9.00 8.44
CA ASN A 52 16.51 -8.86 9.74
C ASN A 52 15.27 -7.95 9.65
N LYS A 53 14.60 -7.87 8.49
CA LYS A 53 13.38 -7.06 8.36
C LYS A 53 12.20 -7.80 8.96
N PHE A 54 11.34 -7.05 9.63
CA PHE A 54 10.09 -7.59 10.16
C PHE A 54 9.04 -7.68 9.04
N ASN A 55 8.50 -8.88 8.83
CA ASN A 55 7.39 -9.13 7.93
C ASN A 55 6.08 -8.84 8.68
N PHE A 56 5.47 -7.69 8.39
CA PHE A 56 4.18 -7.31 8.98
C PHE A 56 3.01 -8.01 8.29
N SER A 57 3.12 -8.32 7.00
CA SER A 57 2.08 -8.98 6.21
C SER A 57 1.79 -10.40 6.73
N ASN A 58 2.83 -11.13 7.17
CA ASN A 58 2.67 -12.30 8.03
C ASN A 58 3.45 -12.13 9.35
N PRO A 59 2.78 -11.76 10.46
CA PRO A 59 3.46 -11.51 11.73
C PRO A 59 4.18 -12.75 12.30
N ALA A 60 3.85 -13.96 11.86
CA ALA A 60 4.53 -15.19 12.26
C ALA A 60 5.82 -15.48 11.47
N ALA A 61 6.06 -14.79 10.35
CA ALA A 61 7.18 -15.06 9.44
C ALA A 61 8.48 -14.36 9.85
N ASN A 62 8.74 -14.28 11.16
CA ASN A 62 9.82 -13.47 11.74
C ASN A 62 10.81 -14.30 12.58
N ALA A 63 10.84 -15.63 12.40
CA ALA A 63 11.63 -16.54 13.22
C ALA A 63 13.14 -16.19 13.24
N ASN A 64 13.67 -15.72 12.12
CA ASN A 64 15.08 -15.36 11.93
C ASN A 64 15.44 -13.94 12.37
N LEU A 65 14.50 -13.15 12.91
CA LEU A 65 14.80 -11.81 13.41
C LEU A 65 15.72 -11.88 14.63
N GLY A 66 17.01 -11.57 14.44
CA GLY A 66 18.03 -11.66 15.47
C GLY A 66 18.55 -10.30 15.97
N LEU A 67 18.23 -9.22 15.26
CA LEU A 67 18.74 -7.86 15.54
C LEU A 67 17.61 -6.86 15.62
N THR A 68 17.87 -5.76 16.34
CA THR A 68 16.98 -4.60 16.31
C THR A 68 17.16 -3.90 14.98
N THR A 69 16.06 -3.64 14.27
CA THR A 69 16.11 -3.06 12.93
C THR A 69 15.25 -1.83 12.80
N PHE A 70 15.80 -0.80 12.18
CA PHE A 70 15.10 0.38 11.73
C PHE A 70 15.09 0.40 10.20
N ASN A 71 13.91 0.51 9.61
CA ASN A 71 13.71 0.50 8.17
C ASN A 71 12.85 1.68 7.75
N ILE A 72 13.27 2.38 6.70
CA ILE A 72 12.56 3.52 6.11
C ILE A 72 12.49 3.34 4.61
N GLU A 73 11.32 3.54 4.02
CA GLU A 73 11.07 3.28 2.60
C GLU A 73 10.30 4.43 1.97
N ALA A 74 10.62 4.72 0.71
CA ALA A 74 9.95 5.71 -0.10
C ALA A 74 9.57 5.12 -1.46
N ASN A 75 8.44 5.56 -1.98
CA ASN A 75 7.92 5.14 -3.27
C ASN A 75 7.82 6.33 -4.22
N ASN A 76 8.09 6.04 -5.48
CA ASN A 76 7.90 6.89 -6.64
C ASN A 76 6.93 6.17 -7.58
N GLU A 77 5.71 6.68 -7.71
CA GLU A 77 4.68 6.10 -8.57
C GLU A 77 4.53 6.95 -9.84
N ASN A 78 4.66 6.32 -11.00
CA ASN A 78 4.41 6.95 -12.30
C ASN A 78 3.26 6.23 -12.99
N ASN A 79 2.15 6.93 -13.17
CA ASN A 79 0.92 6.37 -13.74
C ASN A 79 0.61 7.04 -15.07
N PHE A 80 0.35 6.21 -16.09
CA PHE A 80 0.00 6.61 -17.44
C PHE A 80 -1.41 6.10 -17.75
N TYR A 81 -2.37 7.02 -17.73
CA TYR A 81 -3.78 6.74 -18.00
C TYR A 81 -4.09 6.96 -19.47
N SER A 82 -4.92 6.08 -20.02
CA SER A 82 -5.44 6.15 -21.38
C SER A 82 -6.88 5.63 -21.43
N SER A 83 -7.75 6.26 -22.21
CA SER A 83 -9.11 5.79 -22.50
C SER A 83 -9.44 6.06 -23.98
N ASP A 84 -10.26 5.19 -24.57
CA ASP A 84 -10.76 5.36 -25.93
C ASP A 84 -11.92 6.39 -25.98
N TYR A 85 -12.44 6.81 -24.83
CA TYR A 85 -13.36 7.94 -24.73
C TYR A 85 -12.61 9.25 -24.99
N GLN A 86 -12.87 9.85 -26.16
CA GLN A 86 -12.26 11.12 -26.60
C GLN A 86 -10.71 11.10 -26.63
N ASP A 87 -10.10 9.93 -26.83
CA ASP A 87 -8.63 9.77 -26.88
C ASP A 87 -7.88 10.35 -25.67
N MET A 88 -8.49 10.30 -24.49
CA MET A 88 -7.92 10.90 -23.27
C MET A 88 -6.61 10.23 -22.87
N LYS A 89 -5.59 11.05 -22.59
CA LYS A 89 -4.31 10.65 -22.00
C LYS A 89 -3.98 11.54 -20.82
N SER A 90 -3.52 10.93 -19.73
CA SER A 90 -3.08 11.68 -18.54
C SER A 90 -1.90 10.97 -17.88
N THR A 91 -0.86 11.74 -17.54
CA THR A 91 0.28 11.25 -16.77
C THR A 91 0.22 11.83 -15.38
N LYS A 92 0.33 10.99 -14.35
CA LYS A 92 0.38 11.42 -12.96
C LYS A 92 1.59 10.85 -12.25
N HIS A 93 2.11 11.62 -11.30
CA HIS A 93 3.30 11.29 -10.54
C HIS A 93 3.04 11.45 -9.04
N SER A 94 3.58 10.57 -8.22
CA SER A 94 3.52 10.68 -6.75
C SER A 94 4.81 10.21 -6.11
N ASN A 95 5.31 11.00 -5.16
CA ASN A 95 6.43 10.64 -4.29
C ASN A 95 5.94 10.68 -2.86
N TYR A 96 6.17 9.61 -2.12
CA TYR A 96 5.79 9.57 -0.72
C TYR A 96 6.61 8.58 0.09
N LEU A 97 6.67 8.85 1.40
CA LEU A 97 7.23 7.91 2.35
C LEU A 97 6.25 6.75 2.57
N SER A 98 6.65 5.55 2.17
CA SER A 98 5.79 4.39 2.09
C SER A 98 5.83 3.51 3.33
N ASN A 99 6.93 3.50 4.08
CA ASN A 99 7.01 2.76 5.33
C ASN A 99 8.08 3.33 6.27
N ILE A 100 7.79 3.37 7.57
CA ILE A 100 8.79 3.48 8.64
C ILE A 100 8.51 2.35 9.61
N SER A 101 9.49 1.51 9.91
CA SER A 101 9.30 0.43 10.86
C SER A 101 10.50 0.21 11.76
N LEU A 102 10.22 -0.21 12.99
CA LEU A 102 11.18 -0.57 14.02
C LEU A 102 10.83 -1.96 14.53
N ALA A 103 11.81 -2.85 14.62
CA ALA A 103 11.59 -4.21 15.10
C ALA A 103 12.64 -4.63 16.12
N PHE A 104 12.21 -5.43 17.08
CA PHE A 104 12.96 -5.83 18.26
C PHE A 104 12.88 -7.34 18.48
N PRO A 105 14.03 -8.03 18.58
CA PRO A 105 14.08 -9.43 18.98
C PRO A 105 14.04 -9.52 20.52
N ILE A 106 12.88 -9.30 21.13
CA ILE A 106 12.69 -9.28 22.60
C ILE A 106 13.33 -10.51 23.27
N SER A 107 13.17 -11.69 22.66
CA SER A 107 13.88 -12.90 23.06
C SER A 107 14.19 -13.79 21.85
N GLN A 108 14.75 -14.98 22.09
CA GLN A 108 14.91 -15.99 21.03
C GLN A 108 13.56 -16.43 20.45
N LYS A 109 12.49 -16.43 21.26
CA LYS A 109 11.16 -16.88 20.86
C LYS A 109 10.21 -15.73 20.50
N VAL A 110 10.35 -14.57 21.13
CA VAL A 110 9.42 -13.45 20.98
C VAL A 110 10.08 -12.34 20.17
N LYS A 111 9.42 -11.92 19.09
CA LYS A 111 9.80 -10.77 18.27
C LYS A 111 8.69 -9.76 18.26
N PHE A 112 9.02 -8.49 18.16
CA PHE A 112 8.06 -7.41 18.15
C PHE A 112 8.40 -6.41 17.03
N GLY A 113 7.37 -5.87 16.38
CA GLY A 113 7.49 -4.89 15.31
C GLY A 113 6.50 -3.75 15.50
N LEU A 114 6.95 -2.53 15.23
CA LEU A 114 6.13 -1.33 15.10
C LEU A 114 6.34 -0.74 13.72
N GLY A 115 5.27 -0.31 13.06
CA GLY A 115 5.33 0.27 11.74
C GLY A 115 4.36 1.42 11.56
N TYR A 116 4.68 2.32 10.64
CA TYR A 116 3.82 3.36 10.11
C TYR A 116 3.86 3.31 8.60
N GLN A 117 2.70 3.41 7.95
CA GLN A 117 2.61 3.56 6.51
C GLN A 117 1.31 4.26 6.10
N PRO A 118 1.27 4.97 4.96
CA PRO A 118 0.03 5.36 4.33
C PRO A 118 -0.68 4.11 3.78
N TYR A 119 -1.94 3.92 4.15
CA TYR A 119 -2.74 2.76 3.73
C TYR A 119 -3.55 3.04 2.46
N SER A 120 -4.16 4.22 2.36
CA SER A 120 -4.84 4.64 1.13
C SER A 120 -4.75 6.14 0.94
N SER A 121 -4.90 6.58 -0.30
CA SER A 121 -4.98 8.00 -0.61
C SER A 121 -6.14 8.32 -1.53
N LYS A 122 -6.81 9.44 -1.22
CA LYS A 122 -7.94 9.94 -1.99
C LYS A 122 -7.53 11.24 -2.65
N THR A 123 -6.96 11.13 -3.84
CA THR A 123 -6.46 12.28 -4.61
C THR A 123 -6.92 12.13 -6.06
N TYR A 124 -7.87 12.98 -6.46
CA TYR A 124 -8.33 13.12 -7.84
C TYR A 124 -8.84 14.55 -8.07
N ASP A 125 -8.82 15.02 -9.31
CA ASP A 125 -9.39 16.31 -9.71
C ASP A 125 -9.92 16.14 -11.14
N ILE A 126 -11.23 16.27 -11.30
CA ILE A 126 -11.97 16.05 -12.54
C ILE A 126 -12.89 17.25 -12.76
N LEU A 127 -12.63 18.00 -13.83
CA LEU A 127 -13.49 19.11 -14.25
C LEU A 127 -14.34 18.68 -15.45
N VAL A 128 -15.65 18.73 -15.30
CA VAL A 128 -16.62 18.49 -16.37
C VAL A 128 -17.29 19.82 -16.71
N SER A 129 -17.14 20.27 -17.95
CA SER A 129 -17.84 21.45 -18.46
C SER A 129 -18.91 21.04 -19.46
N LYS A 130 -20.05 21.72 -19.43
CA LYS A 130 -21.13 21.55 -20.42
C LYS A 130 -21.65 22.91 -20.84
N ASP A 131 -21.78 23.12 -22.15
CA ASP A 131 -22.48 24.27 -22.69
C ASP A 131 -23.99 24.01 -22.69
N LEU A 132 -24.75 24.91 -22.06
CA LEU A 132 -26.21 24.78 -21.90
C LEU A 132 -26.98 25.62 -22.94
N GLY A 133 -26.29 26.37 -23.80
CA GLY A 133 -26.87 27.35 -24.71
C GLY A 133 -27.03 28.75 -24.08
N ASN A 134 -27.37 29.76 -24.89
CA ASN A 134 -27.54 31.17 -24.46
C ASN A 134 -26.35 31.72 -23.63
N ASP A 135 -25.11 31.52 -24.09
CA ASP A 135 -23.87 31.94 -23.41
C ASP A 135 -23.71 31.44 -21.96
N THR A 136 -24.51 30.44 -21.56
CA THR A 136 -24.45 29.83 -20.24
C THR A 136 -23.64 28.54 -20.28
N ARG A 137 -22.57 28.49 -19.50
CA ARG A 137 -21.70 27.33 -19.35
C ARG A 137 -21.79 26.82 -17.92
N GLN A 138 -22.02 25.52 -17.77
CA GLN A 138 -21.97 24.81 -16.50
C GLN A 138 -20.58 24.21 -16.31
N ALA A 139 -20.01 24.38 -15.13
CA ALA A 139 -18.78 23.72 -14.72
C ALA A 139 -19.03 22.96 -13.41
N ASN A 140 -18.73 21.66 -13.43
CA ASN A 140 -18.77 20.80 -12.26
C ASN A 140 -17.36 20.25 -12.01
N ARG A 141 -16.77 20.57 -10.86
CA ARG A 141 -15.45 20.12 -10.43
C ARG A 141 -15.63 19.09 -9.32
N PHE A 142 -15.20 17.86 -9.58
CA PHE A 142 -15.11 16.81 -8.59
C PHE A 142 -13.66 16.65 -8.17
N HIS A 143 -13.35 16.87 -6.89
CA HIS A 143 -12.01 16.64 -6.39
C HIS A 143 -12.03 15.97 -5.02
N GLY A 144 -11.11 15.02 -4.85
CA GLY A 144 -10.91 14.31 -3.61
C GLY A 144 -9.56 14.66 -3.01
N LYS A 145 -9.51 14.82 -1.69
CA LYS A 145 -8.26 15.00 -0.95
C LYS A 145 -8.27 14.19 0.34
N GLY A 146 -7.10 13.73 0.76
CA GLY A 146 -6.92 13.07 2.05
C GLY A 146 -6.08 11.81 1.97
N THR A 147 -5.67 11.33 3.14
CA THR A 147 -4.88 10.11 3.28
C THR A 147 -5.37 9.37 4.52
N LEU A 148 -5.50 8.06 4.37
CA LEU A 148 -5.70 7.15 5.49
C LEU A 148 -4.34 6.53 5.81
N SER A 149 -3.85 6.79 7.02
CA SER A 149 -2.59 6.21 7.51
C SER A 149 -2.87 5.06 8.47
N THR A 150 -1.90 4.17 8.61
CA THR A 150 -1.94 3.10 9.59
C THR A 150 -0.68 3.10 10.45
N VAL A 151 -0.88 2.89 11.75
CA VAL A 151 0.16 2.48 12.68
C VAL A 151 -0.10 1.03 13.05
N GLN A 152 0.92 0.20 12.89
CA GLN A 152 0.83 -1.24 13.11
C GLN A 152 1.77 -1.69 14.22
N ALA A 153 1.28 -2.62 15.04
CA ALA A 153 2.06 -3.30 16.06
C ALA A 153 1.90 -4.81 15.89
N ALA A 154 3.00 -5.55 15.89
CA ALA A 154 2.99 -6.98 15.63
C ALA A 154 3.89 -7.72 16.62
N ILE A 155 3.45 -8.91 17.02
CA ILE A 155 4.21 -9.85 17.83
C ILE A 155 4.32 -11.18 17.10
N SER A 156 5.52 -11.76 17.11
CA SER A 156 5.81 -13.11 16.61
C SER A 156 6.27 -13.98 17.77
N TYR A 157 5.75 -15.21 17.83
CA TYR A 157 6.11 -16.19 18.84
C TYR A 157 6.50 -17.52 18.19
N ASN A 158 7.77 -17.90 18.34
CA ASN A 158 8.29 -19.19 17.88
C ASN A 158 7.95 -20.27 18.93
N LEU A 159 6.90 -21.06 18.67
CA LEU A 159 6.47 -22.14 19.55
C LEU A 159 7.48 -23.29 19.53
N THR A 160 7.94 -23.65 18.34
CA THR A 160 9.03 -24.61 18.11
C THR A 160 10.08 -23.97 17.20
N LYS A 161 11.12 -24.73 16.83
CA LYS A 161 12.11 -24.27 15.83
C LYS A 161 11.50 -24.15 14.43
N ASP A 162 10.45 -24.90 14.17
CA ASP A 162 9.83 -25.03 12.86
C ASP A 162 8.47 -24.32 12.78
N PHE A 163 7.82 -24.02 13.91
CA PHE A 163 6.47 -23.47 13.94
C PHE A 163 6.41 -22.16 14.72
N ALA A 164 5.80 -21.14 14.09
CA ALA A 164 5.58 -19.84 14.68
C ALA A 164 4.14 -19.35 14.51
N LEU A 165 3.72 -18.54 15.48
CA LEU A 165 2.45 -17.83 15.50
C LEU A 165 2.73 -16.34 15.55
N GLY A 166 1.80 -15.55 15.04
CA GLY A 166 1.93 -14.10 15.08
C GLY A 166 0.58 -13.42 15.13
N LEU A 167 0.57 -12.24 15.74
CA LEU A 167 -0.59 -11.37 15.82
C LEU A 167 -0.14 -9.94 15.49
N ARG A 168 -0.85 -9.29 14.59
CA ARG A 168 -0.70 -7.87 14.26
C ARG A 168 -1.99 -7.13 14.58
N SER A 169 -1.87 -5.94 15.12
CA SER A 169 -2.95 -4.97 15.28
C SER A 169 -2.61 -3.74 14.44
N ASN A 170 -3.56 -3.28 13.62
CA ASN A 170 -3.42 -2.03 12.87
C ASN A 170 -4.42 -1.01 13.39
N PHE A 171 -3.97 0.23 13.56
CA PHE A 171 -4.79 1.38 13.86
C PHE A 171 -4.82 2.32 12.66
N TYR A 172 -5.98 2.40 12.02
CA TYR A 172 -6.24 3.27 10.88
C TYR A 172 -6.78 4.61 11.35
N PHE A 173 -6.17 5.69 10.86
CA PHE A 173 -6.59 7.04 11.16
C PHE A 173 -6.37 7.96 9.96
N GLY A 174 -7.33 8.84 9.73
CA GLY A 174 -7.26 9.79 8.63
C GLY A 174 -8.60 10.47 8.41
N LYS A 175 -8.58 11.45 7.52
CA LYS A 175 -9.78 12.10 7.01
C LYS A 175 -9.69 12.15 5.50
N LEU A 176 -10.74 11.68 4.85
CA LEU A 176 -10.91 11.70 3.41
C LEU A 176 -12.02 12.69 3.07
N TYR A 177 -11.89 13.36 1.94
CA TYR A 177 -12.85 14.34 1.46
C TYR A 177 -13.20 14.02 0.02
N ASP A 178 -14.49 14.11 -0.28
CA ASP A 178 -15.07 14.20 -1.61
C ASP A 178 -15.75 15.55 -1.72
N ILE A 179 -15.30 16.37 -2.65
CA ILE A 179 -15.82 17.72 -2.87
C ILE A 179 -16.34 17.79 -4.29
N GLU A 180 -17.59 18.23 -4.41
CA GLU A 180 -18.24 18.58 -5.67
C GLU A 180 -18.54 20.08 -5.65
N GLU A 181 -17.98 20.80 -6.61
CA GLU A 181 -18.23 22.23 -6.80
C GLU A 181 -18.96 22.45 -8.12
N LEU A 182 -20.15 23.03 -8.04
CA LEU A 182 -20.99 23.35 -9.18
C LEU A 182 -21.10 24.86 -9.35
N THR A 183 -20.83 25.35 -10.56
CA THR A 183 -21.00 26.75 -10.91
C THR A 183 -21.50 26.91 -12.34
N TYR A 184 -22.03 28.10 -12.63
CA TYR A 184 -22.50 28.52 -13.95
C TYR A 184 -21.80 29.83 -14.33
N SER A 185 -21.57 30.07 -15.62
CA SER A 185 -20.89 31.28 -16.10
C SER A 185 -21.57 32.60 -15.69
N ASN A 186 -22.86 32.55 -15.38
CA ASN A 186 -23.68 33.67 -14.92
C ASN A 186 -23.99 33.62 -13.41
N ALA A 187 -23.45 32.66 -12.66
CA ALA A 187 -23.66 32.55 -11.23
C ALA A 187 -22.56 33.32 -10.46
N GLU A 188 -22.97 34.11 -9.48
CA GLU A 188 -22.02 34.81 -8.59
C GLU A 188 -21.41 33.87 -7.55
N LEU A 189 -22.16 32.85 -7.13
CA LEU A 189 -21.78 31.90 -6.08
C LEU A 189 -21.51 30.51 -6.66
N ILE A 190 -20.64 29.77 -5.98
CA ILE A 190 -20.38 28.36 -6.21
C ILE A 190 -21.22 27.55 -5.23
N SER A 191 -21.88 26.50 -5.71
CA SER A 191 -22.53 25.51 -4.86
C SER A 191 -21.54 24.39 -4.56
N GLY A 192 -21.15 24.23 -3.29
CA GLY A 192 -20.22 23.20 -2.85
C GLY A 192 -20.94 22.11 -2.05
N TYR A 193 -20.60 20.87 -2.36
CA TYR A 193 -21.03 19.68 -1.63
C TYR A 193 -19.78 18.96 -1.12
N GLU A 194 -19.59 18.93 0.19
CA GLU A 194 -18.47 18.28 0.84
C GLU A 194 -18.96 17.05 1.60
N THR A 195 -18.46 15.88 1.24
CA THR A 195 -18.57 14.67 2.06
C THR A 195 -17.22 14.37 2.67
N SER A 196 -17.15 14.29 3.99
CA SER A 196 -15.92 13.98 4.70
C SER A 196 -16.06 12.71 5.54
N HIS A 197 -15.09 11.82 5.39
CA HIS A 197 -15.02 10.55 6.11
C HIS A 197 -13.88 10.61 7.11
N LYS A 198 -14.20 10.69 8.40
CA LYS A 198 -13.23 10.60 9.49
C LYS A 198 -13.17 9.17 9.98
N ILE A 199 -12.01 8.55 9.83
CA ILE A 199 -11.82 7.12 10.10
C ILE A 199 -10.95 6.97 11.34
N LYS A 200 -11.43 6.18 12.30
CA LYS A 200 -10.66 5.70 13.45
C LYS A 200 -11.04 4.25 13.71
N SER A 201 -10.18 3.33 13.28
CA SER A 201 -10.55 1.92 13.26
C SER A 201 -9.38 1.00 13.58
N PHE A 202 -9.69 -0.13 14.19
CA PHE A 202 -8.72 -1.20 14.43
C PHE A 202 -9.03 -2.41 13.55
N ASN A 203 -8.00 -3.09 13.09
CA ASN A 203 -8.12 -4.47 12.62
C ASN A 203 -7.03 -5.34 13.24
N PHE A 204 -7.21 -6.65 13.11
CA PHE A 204 -6.27 -7.63 13.64
C PHE A 204 -5.92 -8.62 12.53
N THR A 205 -4.67 -9.03 12.44
CA THR A 205 -4.22 -10.11 11.55
C THR A 205 -3.56 -11.19 12.39
N ALA A 206 -4.09 -12.41 12.33
CA ALA A 206 -3.42 -13.59 12.83
C ALA A 206 -2.58 -14.22 11.71
N GLY A 207 -1.41 -14.74 12.07
CA GLY A 207 -0.52 -15.42 11.13
C GLY A 207 0.06 -16.68 11.74
N THR A 208 0.42 -17.62 10.87
CA THR A 208 1.20 -18.80 11.24
C THR A 208 2.20 -19.12 10.14
N THR A 209 3.34 -19.70 10.54
CA THR A 209 4.31 -20.28 9.62
C THR A 209 4.81 -21.63 10.12
N TYR A 210 5.06 -22.53 9.18
CA TYR A 210 5.77 -23.78 9.39
C TYR A 210 6.96 -23.86 8.43
N GLN A 211 8.18 -23.86 8.95
CA GLN A 211 9.41 -24.01 8.18
C GLN A 211 10.13 -25.29 8.58
N LYS A 212 10.23 -26.22 7.65
CA LYS A 212 11.04 -27.43 7.81
C LYS A 212 12.39 -27.25 7.13
N LYS A 213 13.47 -27.38 7.90
CA LYS A 213 14.85 -27.43 7.37
C LYS A 213 15.27 -28.89 7.14
N PHE A 214 15.86 -29.15 5.98
CA PHE A 214 16.41 -30.46 5.60
C PHE A 214 17.94 -30.44 5.77
N GLU A 215 18.57 -31.62 5.82
CA GLU A 215 20.02 -31.76 6.02
C GLU A 215 20.89 -31.07 4.94
N ASN A 216 20.35 -30.89 3.73
CA ASN A 216 21.05 -30.24 2.61
C ASN A 216 20.87 -28.70 2.59
N ASP A 217 20.65 -28.07 3.75
CA ASP A 217 20.31 -26.64 3.91
C ASP A 217 19.12 -26.16 3.09
N ARG A 218 18.30 -27.10 2.60
CA ARG A 218 17.04 -26.81 1.91
C ARG A 218 15.98 -26.54 2.95
N LYS A 219 15.05 -25.65 2.63
CA LYS A 219 13.93 -25.29 3.51
C LYS A 219 12.62 -25.27 2.74
N LEU A 220 11.59 -25.87 3.32
CA LEU A 220 10.21 -25.75 2.89
C LEU A 220 9.48 -24.89 3.92
N THR A 221 8.84 -23.81 3.47
CA THR A 221 8.06 -22.90 4.31
C THR A 221 6.61 -22.90 3.85
N LEU A 222 5.69 -23.08 4.77
CA LEU A 222 4.26 -22.89 4.59
C LEU A 222 3.83 -21.74 5.48
N GLY A 223 2.91 -20.91 4.99
CA GLY A 223 2.37 -19.81 5.78
C GLY A 223 0.89 -19.61 5.50
N ALA A 224 0.20 -19.09 6.50
CA ALA A 224 -1.18 -18.63 6.35
C ALA A 224 -1.42 -17.41 7.23
N THR A 225 -2.28 -16.51 6.76
CA THR A 225 -2.71 -15.32 7.51
C THR A 225 -4.21 -15.11 7.35
N TYR A 226 -4.81 -14.49 8.36
CA TYR A 226 -6.20 -14.08 8.33
C TYR A 226 -6.34 -12.73 9.01
N THR A 227 -6.81 -11.74 8.27
CA THR A 227 -7.16 -10.41 8.77
C THR A 227 -8.63 -10.39 9.13
N PHE A 228 -8.88 -10.25 10.42
CA PHE A 228 -10.21 -10.00 10.97
C PHE A 228 -10.67 -8.61 10.49
N GLY A 229 -11.95 -8.51 10.12
CA GLY A 229 -12.56 -7.24 9.74
C GLY A 229 -12.45 -6.19 10.85
N THR A 230 -12.81 -4.94 10.53
CA THR A 230 -12.60 -3.83 11.44
C THR A 230 -13.53 -3.78 12.64
N THR A 231 -12.97 -3.34 13.77
CA THR A 231 -13.72 -2.85 14.93
C THR A 231 -13.45 -1.35 15.05
N GLY A 232 -14.34 -0.51 14.52
CA GLY A 232 -14.19 0.94 14.56
C GLY A 232 -15.37 1.67 13.93
N ASN A 233 -15.43 2.98 14.16
CA ASN A 233 -16.47 3.86 13.62
C ASN A 233 -15.87 4.73 12.50
N MET A 234 -16.56 4.82 11.38
CA MET A 234 -16.36 5.88 10.39
C MET A 234 -17.44 6.94 10.64
N THR A 235 -17.03 8.17 10.93
CA THR A 235 -17.97 9.29 10.98
C THR A 235 -17.96 9.97 9.62
N THR A 236 -19.08 9.92 8.93
CA THR A 236 -19.31 10.62 7.66
C THR A 236 -20.08 11.90 7.93
N ALA A 237 -19.50 13.04 7.56
CA ALA A 237 -20.17 14.34 7.63
C ALA A 237 -20.38 14.88 6.21
N TYR A 238 -21.61 15.24 5.90
CA TYR A 238 -22.03 15.86 4.66
C TYR A 238 -22.36 17.32 4.92
N LYS A 239 -21.83 18.23 4.11
CA LYS A 239 -22.07 19.67 4.17
C LYS A 239 -22.38 20.18 2.77
N ALA A 240 -23.53 20.82 2.61
CA ALA A 240 -23.86 21.59 1.41
C ALA A 240 -23.77 23.09 1.74
N SER A 241 -23.04 23.85 0.94
CA SER A 241 -22.84 25.28 1.16
C SER A 241 -22.73 26.07 -0.15
N THR A 242 -22.88 27.38 -0.05
CA THR A 242 -22.62 28.31 -1.16
C THR A 242 -21.57 29.33 -0.75
N TYR A 243 -20.56 29.57 -1.59
CA TYR A 243 -19.44 30.47 -1.29
C TYR A 243 -18.81 31.08 -2.54
N TYR A 244 -17.91 32.05 -2.33
CA TYR A 244 -16.95 32.52 -3.33
C TYR A 244 -15.60 31.81 -3.11
N LEU A 245 -14.89 31.48 -4.20
CA LEU A 245 -13.49 31.07 -4.11
C LEU A 245 -12.59 32.31 -4.19
N SER A 246 -11.69 32.46 -3.23
CA SER A 246 -10.62 33.46 -3.33
C SER A 246 -9.60 33.06 -4.40
N ALA A 247 -8.69 33.99 -4.75
CA ALA A 247 -7.54 33.67 -5.62
C ALA A 247 -6.60 32.58 -5.05
N ALA A 248 -6.74 32.25 -3.76
CA ALA A 248 -6.01 31.19 -3.07
C ALA A 248 -6.84 29.90 -2.89
N GLU A 249 -7.97 29.76 -3.59
CA GLU A 249 -8.92 28.64 -3.46
C GLU A 249 -9.51 28.47 -2.05
N GLU A 250 -9.62 29.56 -1.27
CA GLU A 250 -10.27 29.53 0.04
C GLU A 250 -11.74 29.96 -0.07
N HIS A 251 -12.61 29.30 0.70
CA HIS A 251 -14.04 29.65 0.76
C HIS A 251 -14.22 31.01 1.45
N GLN A 252 -14.92 31.93 0.81
CA GLN A 252 -15.27 33.24 1.31
C GLN A 252 -16.80 33.39 1.35
N ASN A 253 -17.33 34.01 2.41
CA ASN A 253 -18.76 34.20 2.65
C ASN A 253 -19.59 32.89 2.53
N GLU A 254 -19.08 31.81 3.13
CA GLU A 254 -19.74 30.50 3.09
C GLU A 254 -21.07 30.53 3.86
N THR A 255 -22.16 30.21 3.17
CA THR A 255 -23.49 29.98 3.75
C THR A 255 -23.77 28.48 3.73
N VAL A 256 -23.94 27.87 4.90
CA VAL A 256 -24.26 26.43 5.02
C VAL A 256 -25.76 26.23 4.86
N LEU A 257 -26.15 25.40 3.90
CA LEU A 257 -27.54 25.08 3.58
C LEU A 257 -28.00 23.81 4.29
N GLU A 258 -27.13 22.83 4.40
CA GLU A 258 -27.43 21.53 4.99
C GLU A 258 -26.16 20.93 5.61
N GLU A 259 -26.31 20.33 6.80
CA GLU A 259 -25.26 19.54 7.43
C GLU A 259 -25.86 18.27 8.02
N LYS A 260 -25.26 17.13 7.71
CA LYS A 260 -25.68 15.81 8.20
C LYS A 260 -24.46 15.04 8.67
N SER A 261 -24.61 14.24 9.71
CA SER A 261 -23.55 13.35 10.19
C SER A 261 -24.12 11.96 10.47
N PHE A 262 -23.42 10.93 9.99
CA PHE A 262 -23.78 9.53 10.18
C PHE A 262 -22.56 8.73 10.64
N GLU A 263 -22.79 7.67 11.40
CA GLU A 263 -21.74 6.71 11.77
C GLU A 263 -21.96 5.40 11.02
N ASP A 264 -20.90 4.93 10.36
CA ASP A 264 -20.88 3.65 9.65
C ASP A 264 -19.88 2.68 10.29
N LYS A 265 -20.19 1.39 10.20
CA LYS A 265 -19.50 0.27 10.86
C LYS A 265 -19.13 -0.84 9.88
N ASN A 266 -18.34 -0.53 8.85
CA ASN A 266 -17.46 -1.50 8.17
C ASN A 266 -16.67 -0.80 7.08
N LEU A 267 -15.34 -0.93 7.11
CA LEU A 267 -14.48 -0.19 6.19
C LEU A 267 -13.37 -1.01 5.56
N ILE A 268 -12.88 -2.03 6.26
CA ILE A 268 -11.74 -2.82 5.81
C ILE A 268 -12.18 -4.27 5.71
N PRO A 269 -12.13 -4.84 4.49
CA PRO A 269 -12.60 -6.18 4.26
C PRO A 269 -11.71 -7.23 4.91
N GLN A 270 -12.35 -8.35 5.20
CA GLN A 270 -11.65 -9.57 5.59
C GLN A 270 -10.74 -10.06 4.47
N GLU A 271 -9.54 -10.48 4.85
CA GLU A 271 -8.51 -10.97 3.92
C GLU A 271 -7.90 -12.26 4.46
N ALA A 272 -7.70 -13.24 3.59
CA ALA A 272 -7.05 -14.49 3.91
C ALA A 272 -5.94 -14.76 2.89
N SER A 273 -4.77 -15.15 3.36
CA SER A 273 -3.63 -15.48 2.49
C SER A 273 -3.06 -16.84 2.84
N ILE A 274 -2.68 -17.59 1.82
CA ILE A 274 -1.91 -18.83 1.95
C ILE A 274 -0.68 -18.75 1.06
N GLY A 275 0.43 -19.32 1.52
CA GLY A 275 1.68 -19.31 0.78
C GLY A 275 2.51 -20.56 0.97
N VAL A 276 3.29 -20.89 -0.04
CA VAL A 276 4.32 -21.93 -0.02
C VAL A 276 5.62 -21.35 -0.55
N GLY A 277 6.73 -21.72 0.08
CA GLY A 277 8.06 -21.30 -0.30
C GLY A 277 9.05 -22.46 -0.19
N PHE A 278 9.95 -22.55 -1.16
CA PHE A 278 11.05 -23.51 -1.16
C PHE A 278 12.35 -22.79 -1.45
N GLY A 279 13.40 -23.12 -0.69
CA GLY A 279 14.66 -22.42 -0.81
C GLY A 279 15.85 -23.23 -0.32
N HIS A 280 17.02 -22.67 -0.52
CA HIS A 280 18.26 -23.09 0.09
C HIS A 280 18.81 -21.92 0.90
N GLU A 281 19.06 -22.16 2.18
CA GLU A 281 19.54 -21.15 3.12
C GLU A 281 20.80 -20.48 2.56
N GLY A 282 20.79 -19.15 2.47
CA GLY A 282 21.94 -18.41 1.98
C GLY A 282 22.18 -18.41 0.46
N LYS A 283 21.33 -19.04 -0.37
CA LYS A 283 21.54 -19.10 -1.83
C LYS A 283 20.35 -18.68 -2.68
N TRP A 284 19.17 -19.24 -2.43
CA TRP A 284 17.99 -18.91 -3.22
C TRP A 284 16.69 -19.26 -2.51
N PHE A 285 15.61 -18.65 -2.97
CA PHE A 285 14.25 -18.92 -2.51
C PHE A 285 13.28 -18.64 -3.64
N TYR A 286 12.26 -19.49 -3.75
CA TYR A 286 11.09 -19.27 -4.59
C TYR A 286 9.85 -19.50 -3.74
N GLY A 287 8.81 -18.71 -3.98
CA GLY A 287 7.53 -18.91 -3.34
C GLY A 287 6.37 -18.44 -4.20
N SER A 288 5.20 -18.92 -3.82
CA SER A 288 3.92 -18.53 -4.40
C SER A 288 2.91 -18.27 -3.30
N GLN A 289 1.99 -17.36 -3.57
CA GLN A 289 0.99 -16.90 -2.62
C GLN A 289 -0.35 -16.70 -3.32
N PHE A 290 -1.42 -17.02 -2.60
CA PHE A 290 -2.79 -16.75 -2.96
C PHE A 290 -3.43 -15.90 -1.87
N ASP A 291 -3.92 -14.74 -2.24
CA ASP A 291 -4.65 -13.82 -1.36
C ASP A 291 -6.11 -13.76 -1.82
N PHE A 292 -7.03 -13.83 -0.86
CA PHE A 292 -8.46 -13.69 -1.06
C PHE A 292 -8.99 -12.56 -0.20
N LYS A 293 -9.67 -11.61 -0.81
CA LYS A 293 -10.25 -10.44 -0.15
C LYS A 293 -11.75 -10.42 -0.39
N LYS A 294 -12.52 -10.46 0.69
CA LYS A 294 -13.97 -10.46 0.63
C LYS A 294 -14.48 -9.09 0.18
N GLY A 295 -15.43 -9.05 -0.75
CA GLY A 295 -16.12 -7.82 -1.10
C GLY A 295 -17.01 -7.34 0.06
N GLU A 296 -16.94 -6.05 0.39
CA GLU A 296 -17.84 -5.42 1.35
C GLU A 296 -18.72 -4.39 0.65
N ASN A 297 -19.92 -4.15 1.17
CA ASN A 297 -20.77 -3.08 0.66
C ASN A 297 -20.26 -1.76 1.21
N SER A 298 -20.20 -0.72 0.38
CA SER A 298 -19.87 0.64 0.80
C SER A 298 -20.84 1.62 0.16
N GLU A 299 -20.86 2.86 0.65
CA GLU A 299 -21.63 3.94 0.04
C GLU A 299 -20.74 4.78 -0.89
N PHE A 300 -21.23 5.07 -2.09
CA PHE A 300 -20.62 6.00 -3.03
C PHE A 300 -21.62 7.10 -3.36
N LEU A 301 -21.31 8.35 -2.98
CA LEU A 301 -22.18 9.52 -3.19
C LEU A 301 -23.63 9.28 -2.71
N GLY A 302 -23.79 8.63 -1.55
CA GLY A 302 -25.11 8.30 -0.97
C GLY A 302 -25.86 7.15 -1.63
N LYS A 303 -25.23 6.38 -2.54
CA LYS A 303 -25.81 5.15 -3.13
C LYS A 303 -25.00 3.92 -2.72
N PRO A 304 -25.66 2.76 -2.45
CA PRO A 304 -24.94 1.54 -2.13
C PRO A 304 -24.15 1.04 -3.35
N PHE A 305 -22.83 0.91 -3.19
CA PHE A 305 -21.91 0.30 -4.14
C PHE A 305 -21.42 -1.05 -3.60
N LYS A 306 -21.64 -2.11 -4.37
CA LYS A 306 -21.29 -3.47 -3.97
C LYS A 306 -19.91 -3.83 -4.54
N TYR A 307 -18.91 -3.98 -3.67
CA TYR A 307 -17.63 -4.53 -4.08
C TYR A 307 -17.74 -6.06 -4.27
N GLU A 308 -17.07 -6.56 -5.30
CA GLU A 308 -16.92 -7.99 -5.53
C GLU A 308 -15.74 -8.57 -4.75
N ASN A 309 -15.70 -9.90 -4.62
CA ASN A 309 -14.54 -10.59 -4.08
C ASN A 309 -13.34 -10.39 -5.01
N ALA A 310 -12.21 -10.01 -4.43
CA ALA A 310 -10.94 -9.92 -5.12
C ALA A 310 -10.05 -11.11 -4.76
N TYR A 311 -9.18 -11.50 -5.69
CA TYR A 311 -8.13 -12.46 -5.41
C TYR A 311 -6.84 -12.04 -6.11
N ARG A 312 -5.72 -12.40 -5.50
CA ARG A 312 -4.39 -12.16 -6.05
C ARG A 312 -3.58 -13.45 -6.03
N VAL A 313 -2.90 -13.71 -7.13
CA VAL A 313 -1.93 -14.79 -7.27
C VAL A 313 -0.58 -14.15 -7.48
N SER A 314 0.38 -14.49 -6.63
CA SER A 314 1.74 -13.94 -6.67
C SER A 314 2.76 -15.07 -6.72
N ALA A 315 3.82 -14.89 -7.49
CA ALA A 315 4.96 -15.80 -7.54
C ALA A 315 6.25 -14.99 -7.63
N GLY A 316 7.28 -15.40 -6.90
CA GLY A 316 8.55 -14.68 -6.89
C GLY A 316 9.61 -15.34 -6.04
N GLY A 317 10.78 -14.73 -6.00
CA GLY A 317 11.93 -15.30 -5.35
C GLY A 317 13.12 -14.37 -5.27
N TRP A 318 14.18 -14.88 -4.66
CA TRP A 318 15.46 -14.21 -4.59
C TRP A 318 16.62 -15.17 -4.85
N TYR A 319 17.71 -14.62 -5.36
CA TYR A 319 18.96 -15.32 -5.63
C TYR A 319 20.13 -14.51 -5.08
N LEU A 320 21.00 -15.19 -4.33
CA LEU A 320 22.24 -14.66 -3.77
C LEU A 320 23.41 -15.48 -4.32
N PRO A 321 24.23 -14.92 -5.23
CA PRO A 321 25.30 -15.68 -5.88
C PRO A 321 26.34 -16.22 -4.90
N ASN A 322 26.96 -15.33 -4.11
CA ASN A 322 27.95 -15.71 -3.10
C ASN A 322 28.15 -14.60 -2.08
N TYR A 323 27.70 -14.85 -0.85
CA TYR A 323 27.82 -13.90 0.24
C TYR A 323 29.25 -13.64 0.72
N ASN A 324 30.16 -14.60 0.57
CA ASN A 324 31.53 -14.54 1.08
C ASN A 324 32.55 -14.06 0.04
N ASN A 325 32.10 -13.60 -1.14
CA ASN A 325 33.00 -13.11 -2.16
C ASN A 325 33.44 -11.66 -1.89
N PHE A 326 34.57 -11.49 -1.22
CA PHE A 326 35.17 -10.17 -0.93
C PHE A 326 35.74 -9.48 -2.18
N ARG A 327 35.95 -10.21 -3.29
CA ARG A 327 36.54 -9.66 -4.53
C ARG A 327 35.51 -9.06 -5.47
N ASN A 328 34.26 -9.53 -5.42
CA ASN A 328 33.20 -9.06 -6.32
C ASN A 328 31.95 -8.63 -5.54
N TYR A 329 31.72 -7.32 -5.48
CA TYR A 329 30.54 -6.74 -4.81
C TYR A 329 29.21 -7.27 -5.36
N PHE A 330 29.09 -7.43 -6.68
CA PHE A 330 27.86 -7.91 -7.32
C PHE A 330 27.52 -9.36 -6.98
N SER A 331 28.48 -10.14 -6.47
CA SER A 331 28.20 -11.49 -5.96
C SER A 331 27.50 -11.47 -4.60
N ARG A 332 27.64 -10.37 -3.84
CA ARG A 332 27.01 -10.14 -2.54
C ARG A 332 25.63 -9.49 -2.63
N VAL A 333 25.22 -9.08 -3.82
CA VAL A 333 23.91 -8.46 -4.07
C VAL A 333 22.84 -9.53 -4.09
N ILE A 334 21.75 -9.29 -3.37
CA ILE A 334 20.57 -10.16 -3.42
C ILE A 334 19.68 -9.67 -4.55
N TYR A 335 19.49 -10.48 -5.58
CA TYR A 335 18.60 -10.19 -6.69
C TYR A 335 17.21 -10.76 -6.40
N ARG A 336 16.17 -9.98 -6.66
CA ARG A 336 14.76 -10.35 -6.47
C ARG A 336 13.99 -10.21 -7.77
N PHE A 337 13.05 -11.11 -7.96
CA PHE A 337 12.15 -11.09 -9.11
C PHE A 337 10.79 -11.67 -8.70
N GLY A 338 9.75 -11.24 -9.38
CA GLY A 338 8.41 -11.79 -9.19
C GLY A 338 7.41 -11.25 -10.18
N ALA A 339 6.20 -11.78 -10.10
CA ALA A 339 5.05 -11.33 -10.86
C ALA A 339 3.79 -11.61 -10.05
N TYR A 340 2.74 -10.84 -10.33
CA TYR A 340 1.44 -11.10 -9.76
C TYR A 340 0.31 -10.73 -10.73
N TYR A 341 -0.82 -11.39 -10.51
CA TYR A 341 -2.09 -11.09 -11.14
C TYR A 341 -3.14 -10.90 -10.04
N GLU A 342 -3.89 -9.81 -10.13
CA GLU A 342 -4.94 -9.46 -9.19
C GLU A 342 -6.25 -9.20 -9.95
N LYS A 343 -7.31 -9.90 -9.56
CA LYS A 343 -8.67 -9.57 -9.97
C LYS A 343 -9.22 -8.55 -8.97
N GLY A 344 -9.48 -7.33 -9.43
CA GLY A 344 -9.97 -6.24 -8.57
C GLY A 344 -11.40 -6.45 -8.06
N ASN A 345 -11.71 -5.75 -6.97
CA ASN A 345 -13.00 -5.75 -6.28
C ASN A 345 -14.01 -4.74 -6.84
N VAL A 346 -13.57 -3.84 -7.73
CA VAL A 346 -14.44 -2.84 -8.38
C VAL A 346 -14.98 -3.43 -9.67
N ASN A 347 -16.30 -3.55 -9.75
CA ASN A 347 -17.00 -3.86 -10.98
C ASN A 347 -17.64 -2.57 -11.51
N LEU A 348 -17.15 -2.09 -12.66
CA LEU A 348 -17.70 -0.92 -13.31
C LEU A 348 -18.64 -1.38 -14.43
N ALA A 349 -19.87 -0.88 -14.41
CA ALA A 349 -20.78 -0.94 -15.55
C ALA A 349 -20.55 0.33 -16.39
N PRO A 350 -20.11 0.23 -17.65
CA PRO A 350 -19.98 1.37 -18.54
C PRO A 350 -21.34 2.08 -18.73
N LEU A 351 -21.33 3.40 -18.91
CA LEU A 351 -22.52 4.12 -19.41
C LEU A 351 -22.95 3.47 -20.74
N ASN A 352 -24.17 2.93 -20.78
CA ASN A 352 -24.81 2.24 -21.91
C ASN A 352 -24.36 0.80 -22.22
N SER A 353 -23.81 0.04 -21.25
CA SER A 353 -23.57 -1.40 -21.44
C SER A 353 -24.11 -2.25 -20.29
N THR A 354 -24.73 -3.38 -20.63
CA THR A 354 -25.24 -4.40 -19.69
C THR A 354 -24.16 -5.35 -19.20
N THR A 355 -22.90 -5.20 -19.64
CA THR A 355 -21.78 -6.09 -19.29
C THR A 355 -20.85 -5.41 -18.31
N SER A 356 -20.79 -5.96 -17.10
CA SER A 356 -19.94 -5.51 -16.02
C SER A 356 -18.52 -6.05 -16.22
N THR A 357 -17.49 -5.19 -16.13
CA THR A 357 -16.09 -5.60 -16.38
C THR A 357 -15.22 -5.29 -15.17
N ASN A 358 -14.52 -6.31 -14.66
CA ASN A 358 -13.61 -6.15 -13.52
C ASN A 358 -12.32 -5.42 -13.91
N VAL A 359 -11.86 -4.56 -13.01
CA VAL A 359 -10.56 -3.89 -13.14
C VAL A 359 -9.46 -4.85 -12.66
N ASN A 360 -8.88 -5.60 -13.60
CA ASN A 360 -7.78 -6.53 -13.31
C ASN A 360 -6.42 -5.82 -13.33
N GLN A 361 -5.46 -6.33 -12.59
CA GLN A 361 -4.09 -5.84 -12.54
C GLN A 361 -3.10 -6.97 -12.79
N PHE A 362 -2.06 -6.66 -13.56
CA PHE A 362 -0.92 -7.54 -13.78
C PHE A 362 0.35 -6.72 -13.62
N ALA A 363 1.35 -7.27 -12.93
CA ALA A 363 2.65 -6.64 -12.83
C ALA A 363 3.78 -7.65 -12.74
N ILE A 364 4.94 -7.22 -13.22
CA ILE A 364 6.23 -7.85 -13.00
C ILE A 364 7.06 -6.97 -12.08
N THR A 365 7.86 -7.61 -11.23
CA THR A 365 8.65 -6.93 -10.21
C THR A 365 10.08 -7.42 -10.27
N ALA A 366 11.02 -6.52 -10.07
CA ALA A 366 12.43 -6.83 -9.93
C ALA A 366 13.02 -5.97 -8.81
N GLY A 367 14.08 -6.43 -8.17
CA GLY A 367 14.75 -5.63 -7.17
C GLY A 367 16.10 -6.17 -6.77
N MET A 368 16.81 -5.38 -5.97
CA MET A 368 18.09 -5.76 -5.43
C MET A 368 18.30 -5.21 -4.02
N THR A 369 18.94 -6.00 -3.14
CA THR A 369 19.51 -5.49 -1.90
C THR A 369 21.00 -5.27 -2.10
N LEU A 370 21.43 -4.03 -1.91
CA LEU A 370 22.81 -3.58 -1.93
C LEU A 370 23.33 -3.53 -0.48
N PRO A 371 24.13 -4.51 -0.02
CA PRO A 371 24.68 -4.49 1.33
C PRO A 371 25.71 -3.37 1.47
N PHE A 372 25.76 -2.71 2.63
CA PHE A 372 26.84 -1.76 2.92
C PHE A 372 28.20 -2.49 3.02
N ALA A 373 29.27 -1.84 2.56
CA ALA A 373 30.58 -2.47 2.31
C ALA A 373 31.15 -3.26 3.51
N ASN A 374 30.89 -2.80 4.73
CA ASN A 374 31.37 -3.39 5.99
C ASN A 374 30.30 -4.17 6.79
N ALA A 375 29.11 -4.37 6.23
CA ALA A 375 28.08 -5.15 6.90
C ALA A 375 28.38 -6.66 6.76
N ASN A 376 28.63 -7.33 7.89
CA ASN A 376 28.62 -8.79 7.96
C ASN A 376 27.22 -9.29 7.56
N ILE A 377 27.08 -10.38 6.83
CA ILE A 377 25.78 -10.81 6.27
C ILE A 377 24.74 -11.12 7.36
N ASN A 378 25.21 -11.48 8.55
CA ASN A 378 24.36 -11.68 9.73
C ASN A 378 23.87 -10.36 10.37
N ARG A 379 24.34 -9.20 9.89
CA ARG A 379 24.00 -7.83 10.31
C ARG A 379 23.79 -6.93 9.09
N MET A 380 23.04 -7.41 8.10
CA MET A 380 23.00 -6.76 6.79
C MET A 380 22.15 -5.48 6.82
N SER A 381 22.81 -4.37 7.14
CA SER A 381 22.33 -3.03 6.79
C SER A 381 22.62 -2.79 5.31
N GLY A 382 21.68 -2.17 4.60
CA GLY A 382 21.81 -1.97 3.16
C GLY A 382 20.68 -1.14 2.57
N ILE A 383 20.76 -0.99 1.25
CA ILE A 383 19.77 -0.30 0.44
C ILE A 383 19.00 -1.34 -0.36
N ASP A 384 17.67 -1.28 -0.29
CA ASP A 384 16.79 -2.04 -1.16
C ASP A 384 16.31 -1.15 -2.29
N LEU A 385 16.44 -1.64 -3.52
CA LEU A 385 15.88 -1.01 -4.71
C LEU A 385 14.86 -1.97 -5.31
N GLY A 386 13.66 -1.46 -5.59
CA GLY A 386 12.58 -2.20 -6.22
C GLY A 386 12.06 -1.47 -7.43
N LEU A 387 11.72 -2.23 -8.46
CA LEU A 387 11.05 -1.77 -9.66
C LEU A 387 9.82 -2.65 -9.87
N GLU A 388 8.68 -2.01 -10.08
CA GLU A 388 7.42 -2.67 -10.40
C GLU A 388 6.84 -2.05 -11.67
N LEU A 389 6.54 -2.89 -12.65
CA LEU A 389 6.04 -2.52 -13.96
C LEU A 389 4.74 -3.29 -14.19
N GLY A 390 3.67 -2.58 -14.51
CA GLY A 390 2.39 -3.25 -14.66
C GLY A 390 1.32 -2.45 -15.37
N LYS A 391 0.15 -3.08 -15.46
CA LYS A 391 -1.06 -2.56 -16.07
C LYS A 391 -2.24 -2.88 -15.17
N ARG A 392 -3.15 -1.93 -15.02
CA ARG A 392 -4.42 -2.04 -14.31
C ARG A 392 -5.56 -1.54 -15.20
N GLY A 393 -6.62 -2.32 -15.31
CA GLY A 393 -7.80 -2.01 -16.13
C GLY A 393 -7.66 -2.39 -17.61
N THR A 394 -8.69 -2.03 -18.38
CA THR A 394 -8.75 -2.23 -19.84
C THR A 394 -9.27 -0.96 -20.52
N LYS A 395 -8.99 -0.84 -21.83
CA LYS A 395 -9.54 0.22 -22.68
C LYS A 395 -10.92 -0.12 -23.24
N GLU A 396 -11.22 -1.42 -23.27
CA GLU A 396 -12.49 -1.93 -23.78
C GLU A 396 -13.68 -1.25 -23.07
N ASN A 397 -14.74 -0.97 -23.84
CA ASN A 397 -15.94 -0.29 -23.35
C ASN A 397 -15.67 1.09 -22.72
N ASN A 398 -14.75 1.88 -23.29
CA ASN A 398 -14.43 3.24 -22.84
C ASN A 398 -13.86 3.32 -21.41
N MET A 399 -13.35 2.21 -20.88
CA MET A 399 -12.76 2.17 -19.55
C MET A 399 -11.34 2.77 -19.53
N ILE A 400 -10.86 3.06 -18.32
CA ILE A 400 -9.55 3.69 -18.11
C ILE A 400 -8.49 2.60 -17.98
N ASN A 401 -7.55 2.57 -18.93
CA ASN A 401 -6.35 1.76 -18.80
C ASN A 401 -5.23 2.55 -18.12
N GLN A 402 -4.67 2.00 -17.04
CA GLN A 402 -3.54 2.54 -16.29
C GLN A 402 -2.31 1.65 -16.48
N ASN A 403 -1.27 2.16 -17.13
CA ASN A 403 0.06 1.56 -17.06
C ASN A 403 0.83 2.24 -15.94
N PHE A 404 1.63 1.51 -15.18
CA PHE A 404 2.39 2.07 -14.07
C PHE A 404 3.83 1.60 -14.01
N ILE A 405 4.69 2.51 -13.57
CA ILE A 405 6.10 2.29 -13.31
C ILE A 405 6.38 2.82 -11.91
N ASN A 406 6.56 1.89 -10.97
CA ASN A 406 6.79 2.21 -9.57
C ASN A 406 8.25 1.90 -9.21
N VAL A 407 8.96 2.90 -8.73
CA VAL A 407 10.32 2.75 -8.19
C VAL A 407 10.23 2.86 -6.67
N LYS A 408 10.82 1.90 -5.97
CA LYS A 408 10.83 1.84 -4.51
C LYS A 408 12.25 1.81 -3.98
N ILE A 409 12.50 2.57 -2.92
CA ILE A 409 13.82 2.62 -2.27
C ILE A 409 13.61 2.41 -0.77
N GLY A 410 14.36 1.48 -0.20
CA GLY A 410 14.36 1.19 1.23
C GLY A 410 15.76 1.29 1.82
N LEU A 411 15.86 1.85 3.03
CA LEU A 411 17.08 1.84 3.82
C LEU A 411 16.83 1.01 5.07
N ASN A 412 17.64 -0.02 5.25
CA ASN A 412 17.56 -0.91 6.40
C ASN A 412 18.82 -0.80 7.24
N PHE A 413 18.63 -0.55 8.53
CA PHE A 413 19.69 -0.48 9.54
C PHE A 413 19.43 -1.55 10.60
N ALA A 414 20.33 -2.50 10.75
CA ALA A 414 20.23 -3.60 11.70
C ALA A 414 21.41 -3.59 12.67
N ASP A 415 21.14 -3.54 13.97
CA ASP A 415 22.18 -3.57 15.00
C ASP A 415 21.71 -4.23 16.31
N LYS A 416 22.66 -4.62 17.18
CA LYS A 416 22.39 -5.12 18.53
C LYS A 416 22.21 -3.95 19.49
N TRP A 417 20.97 -3.53 19.69
CA TRP A 417 20.65 -2.54 20.71
C TRP A 417 20.68 -3.20 22.10
N PHE A 418 20.95 -2.42 23.15
CA PHE A 418 20.95 -2.86 24.55
C PHE A 418 22.07 -3.84 24.95
N MET A 419 23.22 -3.84 24.26
CA MET A 419 24.41 -4.48 24.81
C MET A 419 24.86 -3.72 26.07
N LYS A 420 24.90 -4.40 27.21
CA LYS A 420 25.49 -3.85 28.44
C LYS A 420 26.95 -3.52 28.14
N ARG A 421 27.32 -2.23 28.15
CA ARG A 421 28.71 -1.80 27.97
C ARG A 421 29.53 -2.44 29.08
N GLN A 422 30.57 -3.19 28.69
CA GLN A 422 31.50 -3.82 29.64
C GLN A 422 32.54 -2.83 30.14
N TYR A 423 32.81 -1.75 29.38
CA TYR A 423 33.70 -0.67 29.77
C TYR A 423 33.16 0.67 29.23
N ASP A 424 33.27 1.72 30.04
CA ASP A 424 32.88 3.10 29.68
C ASP A 424 34.01 3.86 29.00
#